data_AF-A0A9K3E5X9-F1
#
_entry.id   AF-A0A9K3E5X9-F1
#
_cell.length_a   1.000
_cell.length_b   1.000
_cell.length_c   1.000
_cell.angle_alpha   90.00
_cell.angle_beta   90.00
_cell.angle_gamma   90.00
#
_symmetry.space_group_name_H-M   'P 1'
#
loop_
_entity.id
_entity.type
_entity.pdbx_description
1 polymer ?
#
loop_
_entity_poly.entity_id
_entity_poly.type
_entity_poly.pdbx_seq_one_letter_code
_entity_poly.pdbx_strand_id
1 'polypeptide(L)'
;MTTILGIHLILLVLGAFLLVFKALYFGGVYDTWAPGGGDVRKITNLTLSPSIIFGYLLKSPLGGGGWIVSVDDLEDIIGGHVWLGSICILGGIWHILTKPFAWDRCALVWSGEAYLSYSLAAISVFGFIACCFVWFNNTAYPSEFYGPAGPEASQAQAFTFLVRDQRLGANVGSAQGPTGLGKYLMRFPTREVIFGGETMRFWDLRAPWLEPLTQFHINPNQSIRSHFNKIPARSIQVL
;
A
#
# COMPACT_ATOMS: atom_id res chain seq x y z
N MET A 1 -7.78 36.28 -1.79
CA MET A 1 -7.26 34.95 -2.18
C MET A 1 -7.74 33.84 -1.25
N THR A 2 -7.71 34.01 0.08
CA THR A 2 -8.15 32.98 1.05
C THR A 2 -9.58 32.48 0.84
N THR A 3 -10.53 33.35 0.50
CA THR A 3 -11.91 32.94 0.18
C THR A 3 -11.98 31.99 -1.02
N ILE A 4 -11.23 32.25 -2.09
CA ILE A 4 -11.18 31.39 -3.28
C ILE A 4 -10.56 30.03 -2.91
N LEU A 5 -9.47 30.03 -2.13
CA LEU A 5 -8.87 28.80 -1.62
C LEU A 5 -9.88 28.00 -0.79
N GLY A 6 -10.60 28.64 0.13
CA GLY A 6 -11.56 27.98 0.99
C GLY A 6 -12.74 27.36 0.23
N ILE A 7 -13.24 28.03 -0.82
CA ILE A 7 -14.26 27.46 -1.72
C ILE A 7 -13.72 26.20 -2.40
N HIS A 8 -12.50 26.23 -2.97
CA HIS A 8 -11.91 25.06 -3.62
C HIS A 8 -11.66 23.90 -2.63
N LEU A 9 -11.24 24.19 -1.39
CA LEU A 9 -11.11 23.17 -0.35
C LEU A 9 -12.45 22.47 -0.08
N ILE A 10 -13.55 23.22 0.00
CA ILE A 10 -14.90 22.64 0.16
C ILE A 10 -15.34 21.87 -1.10
N LEU A 11 -14.91 22.26 -2.30
CA LEU A 11 -15.21 21.48 -3.51
C LEU A 11 -14.44 20.15 -3.54
N LEU A 12 -13.18 20.12 -3.09
CA LEU A 12 -12.38 18.89 -2.99
C LEU A 12 -13.02 17.84 -2.07
N VAL A 13 -13.74 18.30 -1.04
CA VAL A 13 -14.50 17.45 -0.11
C VAL A 13 -15.53 16.58 -0.84
N LEU A 14 -16.16 17.11 -1.89
CA LEU A 14 -17.11 16.35 -2.69
C LEU A 14 -16.42 15.12 -3.30
N GLY A 15 -15.21 15.28 -3.83
CA GLY A 15 -14.43 14.17 -4.37
C GLY A 15 -14.10 13.12 -3.31
N ALA A 16 -13.61 13.53 -2.14
CA ALA A 16 -13.26 12.62 -1.06
C ALA A 16 -14.48 11.83 -0.54
N PHE A 17 -15.61 12.51 -0.28
CA PHE A 17 -16.80 11.82 0.21
C PHE A 17 -17.53 11.02 -0.87
N LEU A 18 -17.41 11.38 -2.16
CA LEU A 18 -17.93 10.52 -3.24
C LEU A 18 -17.29 9.13 -3.21
N LEU A 19 -15.97 9.03 -2.96
CA LEU A 19 -15.30 7.75 -2.78
C LEU A 19 -15.83 7.01 -1.53
N VAL A 20 -15.97 7.71 -0.40
CA VAL A 20 -16.51 7.13 0.84
C VAL A 20 -17.92 6.59 0.61
N PHE A 21 -18.80 7.36 -0.02
CA PHE A 21 -20.16 6.93 -0.32
C PHE A 21 -20.18 5.74 -1.29
N LYS A 22 -19.27 5.71 -2.27
CA LYS A 22 -19.11 4.56 -3.18
C LYS A 22 -18.77 3.28 -2.41
N ALA A 23 -17.82 3.36 -1.49
CA ALA A 23 -17.34 2.22 -0.70
C ALA A 23 -18.37 1.71 0.33
N LEU A 24 -19.13 2.61 0.95
CA LEU A 24 -20.11 2.26 1.99
C LEU A 24 -21.46 1.82 1.41
N TYR A 25 -22.01 2.60 0.48
CA TYR A 25 -23.43 2.49 0.10
C TYR A 25 -23.61 1.95 -1.32
N PHE A 26 -22.80 2.41 -2.29
CA PHE A 26 -23.00 2.11 -3.70
C PHE A 26 -22.18 0.91 -4.19
N GLY A 27 -22.48 -0.26 -3.64
CA GLY A 27 -21.94 -1.54 -4.11
C GLY A 27 -20.49 -1.85 -3.71
N GLY A 28 -19.79 -0.93 -3.03
CA GLY A 28 -18.46 -1.22 -2.49
C GLY A 28 -17.30 -0.92 -3.45
N VAL A 29 -16.13 -1.44 -3.13
CA VAL A 29 -14.89 -1.28 -3.91
C VAL A 29 -14.21 -2.65 -4.04
N TYR A 30 -13.33 -2.79 -5.04
CA TYR A 30 -12.59 -4.03 -5.24
C TYR A 30 -11.54 -4.21 -4.14
N ASP A 31 -11.54 -5.36 -3.48
CA ASP A 31 -10.57 -5.75 -2.48
C ASP A 31 -9.77 -6.96 -2.96
N THR A 32 -8.49 -6.78 -3.25
CA THR A 32 -7.57 -7.90 -3.59
C THR A 32 -7.32 -8.82 -2.38
N TRP A 33 -7.49 -8.31 -1.16
CA TRP A 33 -7.27 -9.03 0.10
C TRP A 33 -8.52 -9.78 0.60
N ALA A 34 -9.59 -9.80 -0.20
CA ALA A 34 -10.80 -10.54 0.15
C ALA A 34 -10.49 -12.04 0.40
N PRO A 35 -11.06 -12.65 1.46
CA PRO A 35 -10.83 -14.06 1.75
C PRO A 35 -11.25 -14.96 0.58
N GLY A 36 -10.31 -15.76 0.05
CA GLY A 36 -10.56 -16.62 -1.10
C GLY A 36 -10.21 -16.00 -2.47
N GLY A 37 -9.59 -14.81 -2.47
CA GLY A 37 -9.15 -14.09 -3.68
C GLY A 37 -9.99 -12.84 -3.91
N GLY A 38 -9.45 -11.91 -4.70
CA GLY A 38 -10.00 -10.57 -4.80
C GLY A 38 -11.46 -10.51 -5.31
N ASP A 39 -12.27 -9.67 -4.64
CA ASP A 39 -13.69 -9.49 -4.95
C ASP A 39 -14.17 -8.07 -4.57
N VAL A 40 -15.30 -7.64 -5.13
CA VAL A 40 -15.93 -6.37 -4.76
C VAL A 40 -16.69 -6.54 -3.45
N ARG A 41 -16.35 -5.72 -2.45
CA ARG A 41 -17.07 -5.70 -1.17
C ARG A 41 -17.40 -4.31 -0.69
N LYS A 42 -18.48 -4.19 0.08
CA LYS A 42 -18.80 -2.99 0.83
C LYS A 42 -17.92 -2.90 2.06
N ILE A 43 -17.47 -1.70 2.37
CA ILE A 43 -16.73 -1.42 3.60
C ILE A 43 -17.76 -1.09 4.68
N THR A 44 -17.73 -1.81 5.81
CA THR A 44 -18.73 -1.64 6.88
C THR A 44 -18.11 -1.11 8.16
N ASN A 45 -16.83 -1.40 8.41
CA ASN A 45 -16.11 -0.99 9.62
C ASN A 45 -14.94 -0.09 9.24
N LEU A 46 -15.17 1.22 9.21
CA LEU A 46 -14.10 2.18 8.86
C LEU A 46 -13.10 2.36 10.00
N THR A 47 -11.83 2.47 9.65
CA THR A 47 -10.80 2.90 10.61
C THR A 47 -10.87 4.42 10.77
N LEU A 48 -11.49 4.85 11.87
CA LEU A 48 -11.55 6.26 12.25
C LEU A 48 -10.56 6.61 13.36
N SER A 49 -9.76 5.65 13.83
CA SER A 49 -8.76 5.88 14.87
C SER A 49 -7.68 6.86 14.38
N PRO A 50 -7.50 8.04 14.99
CA PRO A 50 -6.49 8.99 14.56
C PRO A 50 -5.07 8.43 14.67
N SER A 51 -4.81 7.60 15.70
CA SER A 51 -3.47 7.04 15.93
C SER A 51 -3.02 6.13 14.79
N ILE A 52 -3.95 5.45 14.12
CA ILE A 52 -3.67 4.59 12.97
C ILE A 52 -3.48 5.47 11.72
N ILE A 53 -4.48 6.29 11.40
CA ILE A 53 -4.50 7.11 10.18
C ILE A 53 -3.32 8.09 10.14
N PHE A 54 -3.10 8.87 11.20
CA PHE A 54 -1.95 9.77 11.27
C PHE A 54 -0.64 9.04 11.56
N GLY A 55 -0.71 7.80 12.06
CA GLY A 55 0.45 6.92 12.22
C GLY A 55 1.15 6.63 10.89
N TYR A 56 0.40 6.45 9.79
CA TYR A 56 0.99 6.29 8.46
C TYR A 56 1.85 7.49 8.02
N LEU A 57 1.45 8.71 8.37
CA LEU A 57 2.21 9.93 8.02
C LEU A 57 3.56 9.99 8.73
N LEU A 58 3.71 9.31 9.87
CA LEU A 58 4.91 9.30 10.69
C LEU A 58 5.81 8.06 10.44
N LYS A 59 5.38 7.14 9.57
CA LYS A 59 6.19 5.98 9.18
C LYS A 59 7.42 6.40 8.37
N SER A 60 8.52 5.66 8.54
CA SER A 60 9.72 5.82 7.71
C SER A 60 9.42 5.55 6.22
N PRO A 61 9.93 6.34 5.28
CA PRO A 61 9.77 6.10 3.84
C PRO A 61 10.72 5.03 3.29
N LEU A 62 11.54 4.41 4.15
CA LEU A 62 12.51 3.38 3.75
C LEU A 62 11.87 1.98 3.74
N GLY A 63 12.65 0.98 3.30
CA GLY A 63 12.25 -0.44 3.29
C GLY A 63 11.69 -0.91 4.65
N GLY A 64 10.68 -1.79 4.60
CA GLY A 64 9.88 -2.22 5.75
C GLY A 64 8.92 -1.18 6.34
N GLY A 65 9.18 0.13 6.16
CA GLY A 65 8.32 1.20 6.68
C GLY A 65 7.29 1.71 5.65
N GLY A 66 7.76 2.04 4.44
CA GLY A 66 6.93 2.38 3.29
C GLY A 66 6.06 3.65 3.39
N TRP A 67 6.22 4.48 4.43
CA TRP A 67 5.41 5.67 4.68
C TRP A 67 3.90 5.42 4.43
N ILE A 68 3.19 6.32 3.75
CA ILE A 68 1.77 6.14 3.37
C ILE A 68 1.55 5.10 2.26
N VAL A 69 2.60 4.72 1.51
CA VAL A 69 2.53 3.68 0.47
C VAL A 69 2.32 2.30 1.09
N SER A 70 2.56 2.14 2.40
CA SER A 70 2.37 0.90 3.16
C SER A 70 0.92 0.57 3.51
N VAL A 71 -0.07 1.37 3.09
CA VAL A 71 -1.48 1.09 3.40
C VAL A 71 -1.93 -0.24 2.78
N ASP A 72 -2.40 -1.17 3.60
CA ASP A 72 -2.60 -2.58 3.24
C ASP A 72 -4.06 -3.04 3.33
N ASP A 73 -4.99 -2.20 3.76
CA ASP A 73 -6.43 -2.50 3.76
C ASP A 73 -7.30 -1.33 3.29
N LEU A 74 -8.54 -1.64 2.94
CA LEU A 74 -9.50 -0.66 2.40
C LEU A 74 -10.17 0.16 3.50
N GLU A 75 -10.28 -0.38 4.70
CA GLU A 75 -10.83 0.29 5.87
C GLU A 75 -10.03 1.56 6.21
N ASP A 76 -8.70 1.48 6.12
CA ASP A 76 -7.76 2.56 6.35
C ASP A 76 -7.72 3.55 5.17
N ILE A 77 -7.80 3.07 3.93
CA ILE A 77 -7.91 3.95 2.76
C ILE A 77 -9.18 4.80 2.86
N ILE A 78 -10.35 4.18 3.05
CA ILE A 78 -11.62 4.90 3.11
C ILE A 78 -11.71 5.75 4.39
N GLY A 79 -11.22 5.24 5.53
CA GLY A 79 -11.12 5.99 6.78
C GLY A 79 -10.24 7.25 6.65
N GLY A 80 -9.11 7.15 5.95
CA GLY A 80 -8.24 8.27 5.62
C GLY A 80 -8.95 9.35 4.78
N HIS A 81 -9.79 8.96 3.83
CA HIS A 81 -10.59 9.89 3.03
C HIS A 81 -11.69 10.60 3.84
N VAL A 82 -12.24 9.94 4.88
CA VAL A 82 -13.15 10.60 5.84
C VAL A 82 -12.41 11.69 6.62
N TRP A 83 -11.20 11.40 7.11
CA TRP A 83 -10.36 12.39 7.79
C TRP A 83 -9.98 13.54 6.87
N LEU A 84 -9.51 13.25 5.66
CA LEU A 84 -9.15 14.25 4.65
C LEU A 84 -10.33 15.15 4.31
N GLY A 85 -11.50 14.57 4.01
CA GLY A 85 -12.72 15.33 3.74
C GLY A 85 -13.10 16.25 4.90
N SER A 86 -13.05 15.74 6.13
CA SER A 86 -13.35 16.54 7.33
C SER A 86 -12.38 17.71 7.52
N ILE A 87 -11.08 17.47 7.34
CA ILE A 87 -10.04 18.51 7.44
C ILE A 87 -10.22 19.57 6.34
N CYS A 88 -10.51 19.16 5.11
CA CYS A 88 -10.75 20.10 4.01
C CYS A 88 -12.01 20.95 4.22
N ILE A 89 -13.09 20.41 4.80
CA ILE A 89 -14.27 21.21 5.19
C ILE A 89 -13.86 22.27 6.21
N LEU A 90 -13.26 21.84 7.32
CA LEU A 90 -12.92 22.74 8.43
C LEU A 90 -11.92 23.81 8.00
N GLY A 91 -10.89 23.42 7.25
CA GLY A 91 -9.90 24.34 6.67
C GLY A 91 -10.51 25.27 5.63
N GLY A 92 -11.45 24.79 4.82
CA GLY A 92 -12.16 25.60 3.84
C GLY A 92 -13.00 26.71 4.48
N ILE A 93 -13.81 26.35 5.49
CA ILE A 93 -14.60 27.32 6.28
C ILE A 93 -13.66 28.32 6.96
N TRP A 94 -12.59 27.82 7.58
CA TRP A 94 -11.58 28.67 8.23
C TRP A 94 -11.00 29.71 7.27
N HIS A 95 -10.54 29.31 6.08
CA HIS A 95 -9.97 30.24 5.10
C HIS A 95 -10.99 31.21 4.48
N ILE A 96 -12.29 30.87 4.46
CA ILE A 96 -13.35 31.80 4.06
C ILE A 96 -13.55 32.88 5.11
N LEU A 97 -13.58 32.50 6.39
CA LEU A 97 -13.91 33.38 7.50
C LEU A 97 -12.73 34.21 8.03
N THR A 98 -11.50 33.82 7.68
CA THR A 98 -10.28 34.46 8.20
C THR A 98 -9.47 35.17 7.12
N LYS A 99 -8.53 36.00 7.57
CA LYS A 99 -7.53 36.66 6.73
C LYS A 99 -6.13 36.26 7.21
N PRO A 100 -5.10 36.30 6.34
CA PRO A 100 -3.74 35.94 6.72
C PRO A 100 -3.25 36.76 7.93
N PHE A 101 -2.57 36.10 8.86
CA PHE A 101 -2.06 36.75 10.06
C PHE A 101 -0.86 37.65 9.74
N ALA A 102 -0.41 38.43 10.73
CA ALA A 102 0.71 39.35 10.51
C ALA A 102 2.00 38.61 10.11
N TRP A 103 2.30 37.48 10.77
CA TRP A 103 3.50 36.70 10.48
C TRP A 103 3.44 36.06 9.07
N ASP A 104 2.29 35.54 8.63
CA ASP A 104 2.09 35.02 7.26
C ASP A 104 2.41 36.09 6.22
N ARG A 105 1.87 37.30 6.44
CA ARG A 105 2.03 38.43 5.51
C ARG A 105 3.49 38.84 5.33
N CYS A 106 4.31 38.66 6.37
CA CYS A 106 5.73 39.00 6.35
C CYS A 106 6.62 37.86 5.85
N ALA A 107 6.15 36.61 5.86
CA ALA A 107 6.95 35.43 5.50
C ALA A 107 6.83 35.02 4.02
N LEU A 108 5.71 35.37 3.37
CA LEU A 108 5.38 34.90 2.01
C LEU A 108 5.35 36.03 0.98
N VAL A 109 5.47 35.63 -0.29
CA VAL A 109 5.33 36.54 -1.45
C VAL A 109 3.89 36.49 -1.94
N TRP A 110 3.24 37.65 -2.03
CA TRP A 110 1.80 37.77 -2.36
C TRP A 110 1.58 38.19 -3.81
N SER A 111 2.04 37.37 -4.76
CA SER A 111 1.86 37.59 -6.20
C SER A 111 1.24 36.36 -6.89
N GLY A 112 0.62 36.55 -8.05
CA GLY A 112 0.05 35.44 -8.83
C GLY A 112 1.10 34.39 -9.22
N GLU A 113 2.30 34.83 -9.60
CA GLU A 113 3.43 33.95 -9.93
C GLU A 113 3.90 33.16 -8.70
N ALA A 114 3.92 33.77 -7.51
CA ALA A 114 4.26 33.07 -6.28
C ALA A 114 3.22 31.99 -5.93
N TYR A 115 1.92 32.27 -6.07
CA TYR A 115 0.89 31.25 -5.84
C TYR A 115 0.99 30.09 -6.83
N LEU A 116 1.34 30.39 -8.09
CA LEU A 116 1.61 29.37 -9.09
C LEU A 116 2.83 28.53 -8.70
N SER A 117 3.93 29.15 -8.24
CA SER A 117 5.14 28.42 -7.86
C SER A 117 4.92 27.51 -6.63
N TYR A 118 4.14 27.95 -5.64
CA TYR A 118 3.73 27.11 -4.50
C TYR A 118 2.93 25.89 -4.96
N SER A 119 2.03 26.07 -5.93
CA SER A 119 1.22 25.00 -6.49
C SER A 119 2.04 24.02 -7.32
N LEU A 120 3.01 24.52 -8.11
CA LEU A 120 3.93 23.68 -8.89
C LEU A 120 4.81 22.82 -7.99
N ALA A 121 5.32 23.37 -6.88
CA ALA A 121 6.06 22.61 -5.90
C ALA A 121 5.21 21.48 -5.29
N ALA A 122 3.96 21.76 -4.92
CA ALA A 122 3.04 20.76 -4.39
C ALA A 122 2.75 19.62 -5.41
N ILE A 123 2.46 19.96 -6.67
CA ILE A 123 2.20 18.97 -7.72
C ILE A 123 3.44 18.13 -8.05
N SER A 124 4.64 18.71 -8.00
CA SER A 124 5.89 17.95 -8.15
C SER A 124 6.00 16.84 -7.10
N VAL A 125 5.70 17.15 -5.83
CA VAL A 125 5.69 16.16 -4.76
C VAL A 125 4.58 15.12 -4.98
N PHE A 126 3.38 15.53 -5.39
CA PHE A 126 2.31 14.57 -5.74
C PHE A 126 2.74 13.58 -6.82
N GLY A 127 3.50 14.03 -7.83
CA GLY A 127 4.05 13.15 -8.87
C GLY A 127 5.02 12.09 -8.32
N PHE A 128 5.94 12.48 -7.43
CA PHE A 128 6.85 11.52 -6.79
C PHE A 128 6.11 10.51 -5.91
N ILE A 129 5.11 10.96 -5.15
CA ILE A 129 4.29 10.09 -4.31
C ILE A 129 3.52 9.10 -5.17
N ALA A 130 2.86 9.56 -6.24
CA ALA A 130 2.12 8.73 -7.18
C ALA A 130 3.02 7.68 -7.85
N CYS A 131 4.25 8.05 -8.22
CA CYS A 131 5.25 7.14 -8.77
C CYS A 131 5.54 5.96 -7.81
N CYS A 132 5.76 6.25 -6.53
CA CYS A 132 5.98 5.20 -5.54
C CYS A 132 4.73 4.36 -5.28
N PHE A 133 3.55 4.99 -5.23
CA PHE A 133 2.28 4.28 -4.99
C PHE A 133 2.02 3.22 -6.06
N VAL A 134 2.06 3.59 -7.34
CA VAL A 134 1.79 2.64 -8.43
C VAL A 134 2.86 1.56 -8.55
N TRP A 135 4.09 1.84 -8.09
CA TRP A 135 5.19 0.88 -8.19
C TRP A 135 5.19 -0.17 -7.07
N PHE A 136 4.65 0.15 -5.89
CA PHE A 136 4.78 -0.71 -4.69
C PHE A 136 3.46 -1.16 -4.07
N ASN A 137 2.40 -0.37 -4.14
CA ASN A 137 1.18 -0.66 -3.39
C ASN A 137 0.20 -1.49 -4.23
N ASN A 138 0.01 -2.76 -3.85
CA ASN A 138 -0.94 -3.67 -4.51
C ASN A 138 -2.37 -3.62 -3.92
N THR A 139 -2.63 -2.82 -2.88
CA THR A 139 -3.98 -2.65 -2.31
C THR A 139 -4.81 -1.65 -3.12
N ALA A 140 -4.28 -0.44 -3.32
CA ALA A 140 -4.88 0.62 -4.11
C ALA A 140 -4.66 0.41 -5.62
N TYR A 141 -3.63 -0.35 -6.01
CA TYR A 141 -3.39 -0.80 -7.38
C TYR A 141 -3.37 -2.34 -7.44
N PRO A 142 -4.55 -2.99 -7.41
CA PRO A 142 -4.65 -4.44 -7.44
C PRO A 142 -3.93 -5.05 -8.64
N SER A 143 -3.05 -6.01 -8.40
CA SER A 143 -2.25 -6.67 -9.43
C SER A 143 -3.14 -7.37 -10.48
N GLU A 144 -4.38 -7.72 -10.12
CA GLU A 144 -5.39 -8.26 -11.04
C GLU A 144 -5.74 -7.30 -12.18
N PHE A 145 -5.56 -5.99 -11.99
CA PHE A 145 -5.80 -4.97 -13.01
C PHE A 145 -4.51 -4.38 -13.58
N TYR A 146 -3.47 -4.24 -12.75
CA TYR A 146 -2.26 -3.51 -13.10
C TYR A 146 -1.05 -4.42 -13.40
N GLY A 147 -1.19 -5.73 -13.22
CA GLY A 147 -0.08 -6.68 -13.25
C GLY A 147 0.73 -6.66 -11.96
N PRO A 148 1.61 -7.66 -11.74
CA PRO A 148 2.41 -7.74 -10.53
C PRO A 148 3.45 -6.62 -10.47
N ALA A 149 3.64 -6.05 -9.29
CA ALA A 149 4.73 -5.12 -9.04
C ALA A 149 6.10 -5.80 -9.23
N GLY A 150 7.17 -5.04 -9.45
CA GLY A 150 8.52 -5.59 -9.60
C GLY A 150 8.95 -6.53 -8.46
N PRO A 151 8.77 -6.14 -7.18
CA PRO A 151 8.99 -7.03 -6.04
C PRO A 151 8.12 -8.30 -6.08
N GLU A 152 6.85 -8.16 -6.50
CA GLU A 152 5.89 -9.26 -6.56
C GLU A 152 6.28 -10.31 -7.61
N ALA A 153 6.62 -9.87 -8.83
CA ALA A 153 7.08 -10.74 -9.89
C ALA A 153 8.38 -11.49 -9.52
N SER A 154 9.30 -10.82 -8.82
CA SER A 154 10.54 -11.43 -8.34
C SER A 154 10.29 -12.55 -7.32
N GLN A 155 9.38 -12.33 -6.36
CA GLN A 155 9.02 -13.36 -5.39
C GLN A 155 8.23 -14.50 -6.03
N ALA A 156 7.33 -14.19 -6.97
CA ALA A 156 6.58 -15.19 -7.72
C ALA A 156 7.50 -16.12 -8.53
N GLN A 157 8.59 -15.60 -9.10
CA GLN A 157 9.61 -16.42 -9.75
C GLN A 157 10.25 -17.39 -8.75
N ALA A 158 10.75 -16.89 -7.61
CA ALA A 158 11.38 -17.74 -6.60
C ALA A 158 10.42 -18.83 -6.10
N PHE A 159 9.16 -18.46 -5.87
CA PHE A 159 8.09 -19.37 -5.49
C PHE A 159 7.85 -20.47 -6.53
N THR A 160 7.78 -20.11 -7.81
CA THR A 160 7.56 -21.05 -8.91
C THR A 160 8.65 -22.14 -8.95
N PHE A 161 9.92 -21.74 -8.85
CA PHE A 161 11.04 -22.69 -8.86
C PHE A 161 11.09 -23.54 -7.59
N LEU A 162 10.77 -22.96 -6.42
CA LEU A 162 10.68 -23.70 -5.16
C LEU A 162 9.63 -24.81 -5.26
N VAL A 163 8.41 -24.48 -5.68
CA VAL A 163 7.30 -25.44 -5.83
C VAL A 163 7.66 -26.53 -6.84
N ARG A 164 8.23 -26.15 -7.99
CA ARG A 164 8.65 -27.09 -9.03
C ARG A 164 9.68 -28.09 -8.48
N ASP A 165 10.74 -27.61 -7.86
CA ASP A 165 11.84 -28.47 -7.42
C ASP A 165 11.42 -29.34 -6.23
N GLN A 166 10.54 -28.84 -5.35
CA GLN A 166 9.94 -29.65 -4.30
C GLN A 166 9.02 -30.76 -4.86
N ARG A 167 8.31 -30.51 -5.97
CA ARG A 167 7.53 -31.54 -6.68
C ARG A 167 8.45 -32.60 -7.29
N LEU A 168 9.63 -32.20 -7.76
CA LEU A 168 10.67 -33.11 -8.26
C LEU A 168 11.44 -33.85 -7.13
N GLY A 169 11.11 -33.59 -5.87
CA GLY A 169 11.69 -34.32 -4.72
C GLY A 169 12.89 -33.64 -4.05
N ALA A 170 13.23 -32.40 -4.44
CA ALA A 170 14.28 -31.65 -3.76
C ALA A 170 13.84 -31.24 -2.35
N ASN A 171 14.74 -31.37 -1.36
CA ASN A 171 14.53 -30.80 -0.03
C ASN A 171 14.91 -29.31 -0.06
N VAL A 172 13.90 -28.45 -0.25
CA VAL A 172 14.10 -27.00 -0.39
C VAL A 172 14.62 -26.33 0.89
N GLY A 173 14.42 -26.94 2.07
CA GLY A 173 14.88 -26.41 3.35
C GLY A 173 16.37 -26.67 3.63
N SER A 174 16.95 -27.73 3.06
CA SER A 174 18.36 -28.09 3.22
C SER A 174 19.19 -27.90 1.95
N ALA A 175 18.59 -27.42 0.86
CA ALA A 175 19.29 -27.20 -0.39
C ALA A 175 20.21 -25.98 -0.31
N GLN A 176 21.51 -26.23 -0.22
CA GLN A 176 22.54 -25.19 -0.23
C GLN A 176 22.82 -24.72 -1.67
N GLY A 177 22.87 -23.41 -1.85
CA GLY A 177 23.25 -22.75 -3.10
C GLY A 177 24.77 -22.59 -3.24
N PRO A 178 25.27 -22.14 -4.40
CA PRO A 178 26.70 -22.04 -4.67
C PRO A 178 27.47 -21.09 -3.76
N THR A 179 26.80 -20.11 -3.16
CA THR A 179 27.38 -19.11 -2.25
C THR A 179 27.46 -19.57 -0.79
N GLY A 180 26.98 -20.79 -0.50
CA GLY A 180 26.86 -21.31 0.85
C GLY A 180 25.56 -20.93 1.57
N LEU A 181 24.79 -19.96 1.05
CA LEU A 181 23.42 -19.65 1.50
C LEU A 181 22.41 -20.69 1.00
N GLY A 182 21.22 -20.74 1.60
CA GLY A 182 20.14 -21.60 1.11
C GLY A 182 19.66 -21.17 -0.28
N LYS A 183 19.48 -22.13 -1.19
CA LYS A 183 19.12 -21.87 -2.58
C LYS A 183 17.70 -21.29 -2.72
N TYR A 184 16.75 -21.83 -1.95
CA TYR A 184 15.34 -21.44 -2.03
C TYR A 184 14.88 -20.62 -0.82
N LEU A 185 15.40 -20.94 0.36
CA LEU A 185 15.03 -20.30 1.63
C LEU A 185 16.29 -19.91 2.38
N MET A 186 16.27 -18.75 3.03
CA MET A 186 17.33 -18.30 3.92
C MET A 186 16.76 -17.38 5.00
N ARG A 187 17.63 -16.83 5.86
CA ARG A 187 17.21 -15.94 6.95
C ARG A 187 17.57 -14.49 6.67
N PHE A 188 16.63 -13.59 6.91
CA PHE A 188 16.87 -12.16 6.97
C PHE A 188 17.62 -11.80 8.28
N PRO A 189 18.31 -10.64 8.39
CA PRO A 189 18.95 -10.22 9.63
C PRO A 189 18.05 -10.22 10.89
N THR A 190 16.73 -10.07 10.73
CA THR A 190 15.74 -10.18 11.83
C THR A 190 15.30 -11.62 12.14
N ARG A 191 15.93 -12.62 11.51
CA ARG A 191 15.69 -14.07 11.63
C ARG A 191 14.45 -14.64 10.93
N GLU A 192 13.70 -13.81 10.22
CA GLU A 192 12.58 -14.25 9.39
C GLU A 192 13.07 -15.15 8.23
N VAL A 193 12.24 -16.14 7.87
CA VAL A 193 12.52 -17.02 6.73
C VAL A 193 12.02 -16.34 5.47
N ILE A 194 12.92 -16.12 4.53
CA ILE A 194 12.66 -15.41 3.27
C ILE A 194 13.10 -16.26 2.09
N PHE A 195 12.64 -15.90 0.88
CA PHE A 195 13.12 -16.52 -0.34
C PHE A 195 14.60 -16.20 -0.61
N GLY A 196 15.32 -17.19 -1.15
CA GLY A 196 16.74 -17.14 -1.48
C GLY A 196 17.05 -16.39 -2.78
N GLY A 197 18.35 -16.15 -3.03
CA GLY A 197 18.82 -15.48 -4.25
C GLY A 197 18.59 -13.97 -4.25
N GLU A 198 18.54 -13.35 -5.43
CA GLU A 198 18.45 -11.89 -5.55
C GLU A 198 17.15 -11.29 -5.01
N THR A 199 16.09 -12.09 -4.87
CA THR A 199 14.81 -11.63 -4.33
C THR A 199 14.85 -11.38 -2.82
N MET A 200 15.99 -11.63 -2.17
CA MET A 200 16.22 -11.27 -0.77
C MET A 200 15.94 -9.81 -0.44
N ARG A 201 16.14 -8.91 -1.42
CA ARG A 201 15.87 -7.48 -1.30
C ARG A 201 14.39 -7.11 -1.29
N PHE A 202 13.53 -8.05 -1.70
CA PHE A 202 12.09 -7.86 -1.81
C PHE A 202 11.33 -8.66 -0.73
N TRP A 203 12.00 -9.00 0.37
CA TRP A 203 11.42 -9.77 1.46
C TRP A 203 10.23 -9.06 2.14
N ASP A 204 10.18 -7.73 2.07
CA ASP A 204 9.09 -6.89 2.59
C ASP A 204 7.77 -7.05 1.80
N LEU A 205 7.77 -7.77 0.66
CA LEU A 205 6.56 -7.96 -0.14
C LEU A 205 5.48 -8.67 0.68
N ARG A 206 4.28 -8.11 0.64
CA ARG A 206 3.04 -8.76 1.08
C ARG A 206 2.15 -8.94 -0.15
N ALA A 207 1.60 -10.13 -0.34
CA ALA A 207 0.66 -10.41 -1.42
C ALA A 207 -0.38 -11.44 -0.99
N PRO A 208 -1.65 -11.33 -1.45
CA PRO A 208 -2.72 -12.22 -1.00
C PRO A 208 -2.48 -13.70 -1.34
N TRP A 209 -1.71 -13.99 -2.39
CA TRP A 209 -1.30 -15.35 -2.75
C TRP A 209 -0.15 -15.91 -1.91
N LEU A 210 0.62 -15.03 -1.22
CA LEU A 210 1.79 -15.41 -0.43
C LEU A 210 1.48 -15.46 1.08
N GLU A 211 0.63 -14.58 1.60
CA GLU A 211 0.28 -14.51 3.03
C GLU A 211 -0.22 -15.83 3.66
N PRO A 212 -0.99 -16.68 2.94
CA PRO A 212 -1.37 -17.98 3.47
C PRO A 212 -0.18 -18.92 3.76
N LEU A 213 1.04 -18.59 3.30
CA LEU A 213 2.27 -19.34 3.56
C LEU A 213 3.12 -18.73 4.67
N THR A 214 2.98 -17.43 4.96
CA THR A 214 3.77 -16.71 5.99
C THR A 214 3.20 -16.94 7.40
N GLN A 215 1.88 -17.06 7.54
CA GLN A 215 1.19 -17.29 8.82
C GLN A 215 1.52 -18.66 9.44
N PHE A 216 1.88 -19.63 8.62
CA PHE A 216 2.41 -20.91 9.09
C PHE A 216 3.92 -20.78 9.05
N HIS A 217 4.52 -20.24 10.13
CA HIS A 217 5.97 -20.25 10.38
C HIS A 217 6.61 -21.34 9.53
N ILE A 218 7.25 -20.97 8.41
CA ILE A 218 7.73 -21.95 7.44
C ILE A 218 8.76 -22.78 8.20
N ASN A 219 8.32 -23.93 8.71
CA ASN A 219 9.20 -24.86 9.36
C ASN A 219 9.96 -25.48 8.19
N PRO A 220 11.27 -25.21 8.04
CA PRO A 220 12.04 -25.68 6.89
C PRO A 220 12.07 -27.21 6.82
N ASN A 221 11.65 -27.92 7.88
CA ASN A 221 11.55 -29.37 7.96
C ASN A 221 10.14 -29.93 7.73
N GLN A 222 9.10 -29.09 7.58
CA GLN A 222 7.76 -29.54 7.20
C GLN A 222 7.53 -29.34 5.71
N SER A 223 6.85 -30.31 5.10
CA SER A 223 6.44 -30.22 3.71
C SER A 223 5.43 -29.08 3.52
N ILE A 224 5.87 -28.02 2.82
CA ILE A 224 5.00 -26.91 2.36
C ILE A 224 3.83 -27.44 1.50
N ARG A 225 3.87 -28.71 1.04
CA ARG A 225 2.78 -29.38 0.29
C ARG A 225 1.39 -29.25 0.92
N SER A 226 1.28 -29.31 2.25
CA SER A 226 -0.02 -29.20 2.92
C SER A 226 -0.61 -27.78 2.89
N HIS A 227 0.22 -26.76 2.62
CA HIS A 227 -0.16 -25.35 2.60
C HIS A 227 -0.52 -24.87 1.19
N PHE A 228 -0.01 -25.49 0.12
CA PHE A 228 -0.33 -25.11 -1.26
C PHE A 228 -1.82 -25.28 -1.62
N ASN A 229 -2.53 -26.25 -1.01
CA ASN A 229 -3.97 -26.42 -1.23
C ASN A 229 -4.82 -25.30 -0.61
N LYS A 230 -4.22 -24.41 0.18
CA LYS A 230 -4.91 -23.28 0.84
C LYS A 230 -4.76 -21.96 0.09
N ILE A 231 -3.92 -21.91 -0.96
CA ILE A 231 -3.81 -20.71 -1.79
C ILE A 231 -5.03 -20.64 -2.70
N PRO A 232 -5.82 -19.56 -2.67
CA PRO A 232 -6.98 -19.45 -3.53
C PRO A 232 -6.59 -19.51 -5.01
N ALA A 233 -7.31 -20.31 -5.80
CA ALA A 233 -7.00 -20.47 -7.22
C ALA A 233 -7.09 -19.15 -8.00
N ARG A 234 -7.97 -18.23 -7.60
CA ARG A 234 -8.13 -16.90 -8.23
C ARG A 234 -6.95 -15.98 -7.99
N SER A 235 -6.28 -16.07 -6.84
CA SER A 235 -5.10 -15.24 -6.53
C SER A 235 -3.83 -15.67 -7.27
N ILE A 236 -3.81 -16.85 -7.90
CA ILE A 236 -2.67 -17.35 -8.70
C ILE A 236 -2.81 -17.01 -10.19
N GLN A 237 -4.04 -16.79 -10.69
CA GLN A 237 -4.31 -16.62 -12.13
C GLN A 237 -3.72 -15.36 -12.78
N VAL A 238 -3.07 -14.50 -12.00
CA VAL A 238 -2.52 -13.21 -12.42
C VAL A 238 -0.99 -13.24 -12.53
N LEU A 239 -0.36 -14.36 -12.19
CA LEU A 239 1.08 -14.61 -12.33
C LEU A 239 1.43 -15.31 -13.66
#